data_AF-A0A2E3U458-F1
#
_entry.id   AF-A0A2E3U458-F1
#
_cell.length_a   1.000
_cell.length_b   1.000
_cell.length_c   1.000
_cell.angle_alpha   90.00
_cell.angle_beta   90.00
_cell.angle_gamma   90.00
#
_symmetry.space_group_name_H-M   'P 1'
#
loop_
_entity.id
_entity.type
_entity.pdbx_description
1 polymer ?
#
loop_
_entity_poly.entity_id
_entity_poly.type
_entity_poly.pdbx_seq_one_letter_code
_entity_poly.pdbx_strand_id
1 'polypeptide(L)'
;MTDEMMIDTRTGIEKARQGDTIIFVDDFVGSGDQFLETWTRAYNRRGESFATIHREIGYNAIYITLVTTDYGLAEINRRAPNVAVCPAHVLTEKSTVCGLANAGLIDRDSTEHFLEKYSKKLTPKEDYMAGQPSYLKYGYKNRGLLIGFEHSIPDATLPIFWSPGIEGWEPLIERL
;
A
#
# COMPACT_ATOMS: atom_id res chain seq x y z
N MET A 1 18.73 14.38 1.56
CA MET A 1 17.64 15.37 1.48
C MET A 1 17.65 16.11 2.81
N THR A 2 17.85 17.43 2.84
CA THR A 2 17.78 18.18 4.10
C THR A 2 16.34 18.16 4.62
N ASP A 3 16.14 17.96 5.92
CA ASP A 3 14.81 17.89 6.57
C ASP A 3 13.92 19.11 6.28
N GLU A 4 14.52 20.24 5.86
CA GLU A 4 13.83 21.46 5.46
C GLU A 4 12.88 21.30 4.26
N MET A 5 13.04 20.25 3.43
CA MET A 5 12.17 20.00 2.28
C MET A 5 10.99 19.06 2.58
N MET A 6 11.00 18.36 3.72
CA MET A 6 9.84 17.60 4.16
C MET A 6 8.89 18.52 4.91
N ILE A 7 7.72 18.73 4.32
CA ILE A 7 6.68 19.57 4.91
C ILE A 7 5.49 18.72 5.34
N ASP A 8 4.81 19.15 6.39
CA ASP A 8 3.55 18.53 6.79
C ASP A 8 2.43 18.86 5.79
N THR A 9 1.33 18.10 5.89
CA THR A 9 0.23 18.20 4.93
C THR A 9 -0.44 19.58 4.91
N ARG A 10 -0.50 20.30 6.04
CA ARG A 10 -1.13 21.62 6.09
C ARG A 10 -0.30 22.63 5.32
N THR A 11 1.01 22.65 5.53
CA THR A 11 1.93 23.47 4.74
C THR A 11 1.92 23.06 3.27
N GLY A 12 1.81 21.76 2.96
CA GLY A 12 1.64 21.26 1.60
C GLY A 12 0.41 21.84 0.89
N ILE A 13 -0.72 21.99 1.59
CA ILE A 13 -1.94 22.58 1.04
C ILE A 13 -1.78 24.08 0.75
N GLU A 14 -1.13 24.82 1.64
CA GLU A 14 -0.81 26.25 1.42
C GLU A 14 0.10 26.43 0.21
N LYS A 15 1.09 25.54 0.07
CA LYS A 15 2.02 25.50 -1.07
C LYS A 15 1.33 25.14 -2.38
N ALA A 16 0.47 24.13 -2.37
CA ALA A 16 -0.34 23.75 -3.51
C ALA A 16 -1.18 24.94 -3.99
N ARG A 17 -1.82 25.67 -3.06
CA ARG A 17 -2.65 26.85 -3.36
C ARG A 17 -1.85 28.02 -3.95
N GLN A 18 -0.54 28.11 -3.66
CA GLN A 18 0.38 29.07 -4.28
C GLN A 18 0.81 28.68 -5.71
N GLY A 19 0.47 27.45 -6.15
CA GLY A 19 0.89 26.90 -7.43
C GLY A 19 2.24 26.19 -7.40
N ASP A 20 2.82 26.00 -6.21
CA ASP A 20 4.08 25.27 -6.05
C ASP A 20 3.90 23.79 -6.45
N THR A 21 4.97 23.17 -6.95
CA THR A 21 4.97 21.73 -7.25
C THR A 21 4.97 20.93 -5.94
N ILE A 22 4.07 19.97 -5.83
CA ILE A 22 3.97 19.09 -4.66
C ILE A 22 4.45 17.69 -5.04
N ILE A 23 5.43 17.21 -4.29
CA ILE A 23 5.99 15.86 -4.44
C ILE A 23 5.59 15.04 -3.22
N PHE A 24 4.82 13.98 -3.45
CA PHE A 24 4.53 12.95 -2.45
C PHE A 24 5.58 11.87 -2.56
N VAL A 25 6.00 11.32 -1.42
CA VAL A 25 7.04 10.28 -1.34
C VAL A 25 6.54 9.16 -0.43
N ASP A 26 6.71 7.92 -0.86
CA ASP A 26 6.33 6.73 -0.10
C ASP A 26 7.27 5.56 -0.44
N ASP A 27 7.47 4.63 0.49
CA ASP A 27 8.34 3.48 0.25
C ASP A 27 7.60 2.40 -0.56
N PHE A 28 6.34 2.13 -0.21
CA PHE A 28 5.57 1.05 -0.78
C PHE A 28 4.09 1.41 -1.02
N VAL A 29 3.59 1.08 -2.20
CA VAL A 29 2.18 1.23 -2.56
C VAL A 29 1.54 -0.13 -2.81
N GLY A 30 0.74 -0.58 -1.84
CA GLY A 30 -0.15 -1.74 -1.95
C GLY A 30 -1.38 -1.45 -2.78
N SER A 31 -2.48 -1.02 -2.16
CA SER A 31 -3.73 -0.64 -2.84
C SER A 31 -3.76 0.80 -3.35
N GLY A 32 -2.90 1.67 -2.84
CA GLY A 32 -2.95 3.12 -3.09
C GLY A 32 -3.96 3.87 -2.22
N ASP A 33 -4.66 3.20 -1.30
CA ASP A 33 -5.71 3.82 -0.48
C ASP A 33 -5.19 4.99 0.37
N GLN A 34 -4.02 4.83 1.01
CA GLN A 34 -3.42 5.88 1.84
C GLN A 34 -3.11 7.15 1.05
N PHE A 35 -2.51 7.02 -0.13
CA PHE A 35 -2.26 8.15 -1.02
C PHE A 35 -3.57 8.80 -1.47
N LEU A 36 -4.55 8.00 -1.88
CA LEU A 36 -5.83 8.50 -2.40
C LEU A 36 -6.68 9.18 -1.32
N GLU A 37 -6.64 8.68 -0.08
CA GLU A 37 -7.21 9.37 1.06
C GLU A 37 -6.50 10.70 1.27
N THR A 38 -5.16 10.71 1.26
CA THR A 38 -4.38 11.94 1.39
C THR A 38 -4.69 12.95 0.30
N TRP A 39 -4.83 12.49 -0.94
CA TRP A 39 -5.14 13.33 -2.10
C TRP A 39 -6.51 14.00 -1.98
N THR A 40 -7.50 13.31 -1.41
CA THR A 40 -8.90 13.76 -1.40
C THR A 40 -9.39 14.34 -0.08
N ARG A 41 -8.70 14.06 1.04
CA ARG A 41 -9.05 14.51 2.38
C ARG A 41 -8.98 16.04 2.49
N ALA A 42 -9.96 16.62 3.16
CA ALA A 42 -9.94 18.03 3.50
C ALA A 42 -9.00 18.31 4.68
N TYR A 43 -8.14 19.32 4.54
CA TYR A 43 -7.11 19.65 5.54
C TYR A 43 -7.32 21.00 6.21
N ASN A 44 -8.34 21.76 5.82
CA ASN A 44 -8.64 23.05 6.43
C ASN A 44 -10.15 23.31 6.51
N ARG A 45 -10.52 24.40 7.18
CA ARG A 45 -11.93 24.79 7.40
C ARG A 45 -12.69 25.13 6.11
N ARG A 46 -11.97 25.39 5.01
CA ARG A 46 -12.56 25.64 3.69
C ARG A 46 -12.91 24.34 2.95
N GLY A 47 -12.57 23.19 3.52
CA GLY A 47 -12.81 21.89 2.88
C GLY A 47 -11.81 21.56 1.77
N GLU A 48 -10.68 22.27 1.70
CA GLU A 48 -9.72 22.10 0.62
C GLU A 48 -8.88 20.83 0.80
N SER A 49 -8.72 20.09 -0.30
CA SER A 49 -7.81 18.97 -0.46
C SER A 49 -6.85 19.23 -1.62
N PHE A 50 -5.81 18.42 -1.74
CA PHE A 50 -4.90 18.47 -2.88
C PHE A 50 -5.65 18.31 -4.20
N ALA A 51 -6.64 17.41 -4.24
CA ALA A 51 -7.49 17.17 -5.39
C ALA A 51 -8.35 18.38 -5.77
N THR A 52 -8.99 19.04 -4.80
CA THR A 52 -9.83 20.22 -5.09
C THR A 52 -8.99 21.40 -5.56
N ILE A 53 -7.84 21.64 -4.92
CA ILE A 53 -6.91 22.70 -5.32
C ILE A 53 -6.37 22.43 -6.73
N HIS A 54 -5.98 21.18 -7.03
CA HIS A 54 -5.49 20.83 -8.35
C HIS A 54 -6.56 21.07 -9.42
N ARG A 55 -7.83 20.75 -9.13
CA ARG A 55 -8.93 21.01 -10.07
C ARG A 55 -9.15 22.50 -10.34
N GLU A 56 -8.90 23.35 -9.36
CA GLU A 56 -9.11 24.79 -9.46
C GLU A 56 -7.97 25.52 -10.18
N ILE A 57 -6.71 25.17 -9.91
CA ILE A 57 -5.55 25.93 -10.43
C ILE A 57 -4.53 25.09 -11.21
N GLY A 58 -4.63 23.76 -11.22
CA GLY A 58 -3.80 22.90 -12.05
C GLY A 58 -2.30 22.88 -11.70
N TYR A 59 -1.93 22.96 -10.41
CA TYR A 59 -0.53 22.83 -9.98
C TYR A 59 0.02 21.42 -10.28
N ASN A 60 1.35 21.29 -10.35
CA ASN A 60 2.00 20.00 -10.60
C ASN A 60 1.99 19.11 -9.36
N ALA A 61 1.40 17.92 -9.46
CA ALA A 61 1.43 16.89 -8.42
C ALA A 61 2.22 15.67 -8.92
N ILE A 62 3.26 15.27 -8.18
CA ILE A 62 4.12 14.13 -8.50
C ILE A 62 4.09 13.18 -7.31
N TYR A 63 3.95 11.88 -7.55
CA TYR A 63 4.04 10.86 -6.51
C TYR A 63 5.17 9.88 -6.82
N ILE A 64 6.23 9.91 -6.00
CA ILE A 64 7.40 9.04 -6.14
C ILE A 64 7.26 7.88 -5.15
N THR A 65 7.44 6.65 -5.62
CA THR A 65 7.44 5.46 -4.77
C THR A 65 8.55 4.50 -5.14
N LEU A 66 9.16 3.83 -4.16
CA LEU A 66 10.18 2.82 -4.45
C LEU A 66 9.56 1.58 -5.08
N VAL A 67 8.46 1.09 -4.52
CA VAL A 67 7.79 -0.12 -5.01
C VAL A 67 6.28 0.08 -5.00
N THR A 68 5.61 -0.22 -6.11
CA THR A 68 4.14 -0.22 -6.19
C THR A 68 3.63 -1.54 -6.76
N THR A 69 2.42 -1.95 -6.41
CA THR A 69 1.73 -3.00 -7.18
C THR A 69 1.11 -2.41 -8.45
N ASP A 70 1.02 -3.21 -9.51
CA ASP A 70 0.29 -2.85 -10.73
C ASP A 70 -1.17 -2.44 -10.44
N TYR A 71 -1.80 -3.11 -9.47
CA TYR A 71 -3.12 -2.79 -8.96
C TYR A 71 -3.18 -1.39 -8.31
N GLY A 72 -2.27 -1.10 -7.38
CA GLY A 72 -2.22 0.19 -6.69
C GLY A 72 -1.93 1.35 -7.66
N LEU A 73 -0.99 1.13 -8.58
CA LEU A 73 -0.69 2.09 -9.64
C LEU A 73 -1.91 2.35 -10.53
N ALA A 74 -2.62 1.30 -10.96
CA ALA A 74 -3.82 1.44 -11.77
C ALA A 74 -4.94 2.17 -11.01
N GLU A 75 -5.15 1.88 -9.73
CA GLU A 75 -6.14 2.56 -8.91
C GLU A 75 -5.83 4.04 -8.71
N ILE A 76 -4.56 4.39 -8.49
CA ILE A 76 -4.13 5.79 -8.38
C ILE A 76 -4.34 6.52 -9.71
N ASN A 77 -3.85 5.95 -10.82
CA ASN A 77 -4.04 6.56 -12.15
C ASN A 77 -5.51 6.73 -12.50
N ARG A 78 -6.39 5.84 -12.05
CA ARG A 78 -7.83 5.93 -12.26
C ARG A 78 -8.48 7.04 -11.43
N ARG A 79 -8.10 7.19 -10.16
CA ARG A 79 -8.76 8.09 -9.20
C ARG A 79 -8.09 9.46 -9.06
N ALA A 80 -6.83 9.57 -9.45
CA ALA A 80 -6.02 10.78 -9.47
C ALA A 80 -5.23 10.89 -10.79
N PRO A 81 -5.90 10.91 -11.96
CA PRO A 81 -5.26 10.80 -13.28
C PRO A 81 -4.29 11.94 -13.62
N ASN A 82 -4.33 13.05 -12.88
CA ASN A 82 -3.45 14.19 -13.09
C ASN A 82 -2.21 14.18 -12.18
N VAL A 83 -2.06 13.17 -11.32
CA VAL A 83 -0.85 12.97 -10.53
C VAL A 83 0.13 12.17 -11.37
N ALA A 84 1.34 12.70 -11.57
CA ALA A 84 2.41 11.94 -12.21
C ALA A 84 2.97 10.92 -11.21
N VAL A 85 2.62 9.64 -11.37
CA VAL A 85 3.12 8.56 -10.51
C VAL A 85 4.42 7.99 -11.09
N CYS A 86 5.49 8.03 -10.29
CA CYS A 86 6.84 7.62 -10.66
C CYS A 86 7.33 6.49 -9.75
N PRO A 87 6.94 5.22 -10.03
CA PRO A 87 7.44 4.08 -9.30
C PRO A 87 8.84 3.68 -9.77
N ALA A 88 9.75 3.34 -8.85
CA ALA A 88 11.04 2.74 -9.22
C ALA A 88 10.90 1.26 -9.61
N HIS A 89 9.98 0.53 -8.98
CA HIS A 89 9.64 -0.84 -9.31
C HIS A 89 8.14 -1.10 -9.26
N VAL A 90 7.63 -1.92 -10.19
CA VAL A 90 6.22 -2.33 -10.23
C VAL A 90 6.12 -3.84 -10.04
N LEU A 91 5.50 -4.25 -8.93
CA LEU A 91 5.14 -5.64 -8.66
C LEU A 91 3.90 -5.99 -9.47
N THR A 92 4.03 -7.03 -10.28
CA THR A 92 2.93 -7.54 -11.11
C THR A 92 2.26 -8.71 -10.42
N GLU A 93 1.21 -9.25 -11.04
CA GLU A 93 0.58 -10.49 -10.60
C GLU A 93 1.58 -11.61 -10.26
N LYS A 94 2.70 -11.72 -10.99
CA LYS A 94 3.76 -12.73 -10.76
C LYS A 94 4.47 -12.60 -9.40
N SER A 95 4.35 -11.45 -8.75
CA SER A 95 4.88 -11.19 -7.40
C SER A 95 3.91 -11.64 -6.29
N THR A 96 2.80 -12.29 -6.66
CA THR A 96 1.75 -12.74 -5.74
C THR A 96 1.65 -14.27 -5.74
N VAL A 97 1.19 -14.84 -4.61
CA VAL A 97 0.92 -16.29 -4.51
C VAL A 97 -0.10 -16.75 -5.56
N CYS A 98 -1.13 -15.93 -5.81
CA CYS A 98 -2.16 -16.24 -6.79
C CYS A 98 -1.61 -16.25 -8.21
N GLY A 99 -0.74 -15.29 -8.56
CA GLY A 99 -0.09 -15.24 -9.86
C GLY A 99 0.86 -16.39 -10.11
N LEU A 100 1.61 -16.83 -9.09
CA LEU A 100 2.43 -18.04 -9.19
C LEU A 100 1.56 -19.28 -9.42
N ALA A 101 0.43 -19.42 -8.72
CA ALA A 101 -0.50 -20.52 -8.92
C ALA A 101 -1.19 -20.46 -10.30
N ASN A 102 -1.58 -19.27 -10.76
CA ASN A 102 -2.15 -19.03 -12.09
C ASN A 102 -1.16 -19.39 -13.20
N ALA A 103 0.13 -19.15 -12.99
CA ALA A 103 1.20 -19.51 -13.90
C ALA A 103 1.60 -21.00 -13.84
N GLY A 104 1.00 -21.80 -12.94
CA GLY A 104 1.34 -23.21 -12.75
C GLY A 104 2.72 -23.44 -12.11
N LEU A 105 3.30 -22.43 -11.47
CA LEU A 105 4.60 -22.52 -10.80
C LEU A 105 4.50 -23.14 -9.40
N ILE A 106 3.32 -23.06 -8.80
CA ILE A 106 2.95 -23.74 -7.55
C ILE A 106 1.58 -24.39 -7.72
N ASP A 107 1.33 -25.47 -6.98
CA ASP A 107 0.03 -26.14 -7.00
C ASP A 107 -1.02 -25.29 -6.26
N ARG A 108 -2.12 -24.96 -6.94
CA ARG A 108 -3.17 -24.10 -6.39
C ARG A 108 -3.83 -24.73 -5.19
N ASP A 109 -4.26 -25.99 -5.30
CA ASP A 109 -5.11 -26.63 -4.30
C ASP A 109 -4.32 -26.89 -3.00
N SER A 110 -3.08 -27.35 -3.12
CA SER A 110 -2.19 -27.53 -1.96
C SER A 110 -1.86 -26.19 -1.31
N THR A 111 -1.59 -25.15 -2.09
CA THR A 111 -1.31 -23.81 -1.55
C THR A 111 -2.53 -23.26 -0.82
N GLU A 112 -3.71 -23.41 -1.41
CA GLU A 112 -4.96 -22.94 -0.82
C GLU A 112 -5.29 -23.66 0.49
N HIS A 113 -5.10 -24.98 0.52
CA HIS A 113 -5.28 -25.79 1.73
C HIS A 113 -4.27 -25.41 2.81
N PHE A 114 -3.01 -25.17 2.43
CA PHE A 114 -1.96 -24.72 3.34
C PHE A 114 -2.31 -23.37 3.97
N LEU A 115 -2.65 -22.37 3.16
CA LEU A 115 -3.02 -21.04 3.64
C LEU A 115 -4.28 -21.08 4.51
N GLU A 116 -5.28 -21.90 4.16
CA GLU A 116 -6.50 -22.07 4.96
C GLU A 116 -6.21 -22.69 6.34
N LYS A 117 -5.31 -23.66 6.40
CA LYS A 117 -4.95 -24.37 7.62
C LYS A 117 -4.21 -23.46 8.61
N TYR A 118 -3.27 -22.67 8.11
CA TYR A 118 -2.36 -21.90 8.98
C TYR A 118 -2.81 -20.47 9.24
N SER A 119 -3.57 -19.85 8.33
CA SER A 119 -4.09 -18.47 8.55
C SER A 119 -4.96 -18.34 9.80
N LYS A 120 -5.69 -19.39 10.18
CA LYS A 120 -6.53 -19.45 11.40
C LYS A 120 -5.75 -19.40 12.70
N LYS A 121 -4.43 -19.64 12.65
CA LYS A 121 -3.55 -19.57 13.82
C LYS A 121 -2.92 -18.21 14.00
N LEU A 122 -3.09 -17.30 13.03
CA LEU A 122 -2.46 -16.00 13.05
C LEU A 122 -3.26 -15.02 13.92
N THR A 123 -2.53 -14.20 14.66
CA THR A 123 -3.04 -13.17 15.56
C THR A 123 -2.31 -11.85 15.27
N PRO A 124 -2.56 -11.21 14.12
CA PRO A 124 -1.95 -9.92 13.82
C PRO A 124 -2.38 -8.89 14.85
N LYS A 125 -1.52 -7.89 15.11
CA LYS A 125 -1.81 -6.83 16.08
C LYS A 125 -2.86 -5.85 15.55
N GLU A 126 -3.00 -5.77 14.24
CA GLU A 126 -3.89 -4.85 13.56
C GLU A 126 -5.33 -5.39 13.48
N ASP A 127 -6.27 -4.72 14.13
CA ASP A 127 -7.68 -5.12 14.20
C ASP A 127 -8.33 -5.30 12.83
N TYR A 128 -7.99 -4.46 11.85
CA TYR A 128 -8.54 -4.55 10.50
C TYR A 128 -8.06 -5.80 9.74
N MET A 129 -6.92 -6.36 10.13
CA MET A 129 -6.42 -7.64 9.60
C MET A 129 -7.07 -8.80 10.34
N ALA A 130 -7.08 -8.76 11.68
CA ALA A 130 -7.67 -9.81 12.52
C ALA A 130 -9.17 -10.00 12.27
N GLY A 131 -9.89 -8.91 11.99
CA GLY A 131 -11.34 -8.92 11.76
C GLY A 131 -11.76 -9.45 10.38
N GLN A 132 -10.83 -9.75 9.47
CA GLN A 132 -11.15 -10.18 8.11
C GLN A 132 -10.44 -11.50 7.76
N PRO A 133 -11.15 -12.65 7.73
CA PRO A 133 -10.54 -13.96 7.47
C PRO A 133 -9.77 -14.05 6.16
N SER A 134 -10.22 -13.38 5.10
CA SER A 134 -9.52 -13.34 3.83
C SER A 134 -8.19 -12.58 3.91
N TYR A 135 -8.09 -11.57 4.78
CA TYR A 135 -6.86 -10.82 5.01
C TYR A 135 -5.87 -11.61 5.83
N LEU A 136 -6.30 -12.43 6.80
CA LEU A 136 -5.43 -13.39 7.48
C LEU A 136 -4.80 -14.39 6.50
N LYS A 137 -5.49 -14.68 5.39
CA LYS A 137 -5.04 -15.63 4.38
C LYS A 137 -4.12 -15.01 3.33
N TYR A 138 -4.49 -13.85 2.80
CA TYR A 138 -3.85 -13.26 1.63
C TYR A 138 -3.31 -11.84 1.85
N GLY A 139 -3.35 -11.33 3.08
CA GLY A 139 -2.95 -9.96 3.38
C GLY A 139 -3.99 -8.93 2.97
N TYR A 140 -3.70 -7.66 3.26
CA TYR A 140 -4.61 -6.54 3.00
C TYR A 140 -5.09 -6.53 1.55
N LYS A 141 -6.40 -6.37 1.35
CA LYS A 141 -7.08 -6.39 0.04
C LYS A 141 -6.79 -7.65 -0.78
N ASN A 142 -6.48 -8.76 -0.13
CA ASN A 142 -6.19 -10.06 -0.74
C ASN A 142 -5.11 -10.01 -1.82
N ARG A 143 -4.04 -9.24 -1.60
CA ARG A 143 -2.96 -9.11 -2.60
C ARG A 143 -2.07 -10.34 -2.68
N GLY A 144 -1.82 -10.99 -1.55
CA GLY A 144 -1.01 -12.21 -1.46
C GLY A 144 0.43 -11.99 -1.90
N LEU A 145 1.01 -10.83 -1.57
CA LEU A 145 2.36 -10.49 -2.01
C LEU A 145 3.41 -11.38 -1.33
N LEU A 146 4.49 -11.60 -2.07
CA LEU A 146 5.66 -12.38 -1.64
C LEU A 146 6.88 -11.48 -1.49
N ILE A 147 6.73 -10.33 -0.81
CA ILE A 147 7.79 -9.33 -0.62
C ILE A 147 7.95 -8.95 0.85
N GLY A 148 9.16 -8.62 1.25
CA GLY A 148 9.48 -7.97 2.51
C GLY A 148 10.60 -6.96 2.32
N PHE A 149 10.60 -5.88 3.11
CA PHE A 149 11.72 -4.94 3.20
C PHE A 149 12.51 -5.19 4.48
N GLU A 150 13.77 -4.77 4.50
CA GLU A 150 14.65 -4.92 5.66
C GLU A 150 14.08 -4.23 6.91
N HIS A 151 13.36 -3.12 6.73
CA HIS A 151 12.86 -2.29 7.83
C HIS A 151 11.34 -2.39 8.04
N SER A 152 10.60 -3.08 7.16
CA SER A 152 9.14 -3.24 7.30
C SER A 152 8.60 -4.32 6.36
N ILE A 153 7.48 -4.93 6.74
CA ILE A 153 6.72 -5.83 5.86
C ILE A 153 5.37 -5.18 5.56
N PRO A 154 4.99 -5.00 4.28
CA PRO A 154 3.67 -4.50 3.94
C PRO A 154 2.57 -5.44 4.42
N ASP A 155 1.44 -4.90 4.86
CA ASP A 155 0.26 -5.70 5.25
C ASP A 155 -0.36 -6.49 4.08
N ALA A 156 -0.09 -6.06 2.84
CA ALA A 156 -0.46 -6.74 1.61
C ALA A 156 0.37 -8.02 1.33
N THR A 157 1.46 -8.23 2.06
CA THR A 157 2.25 -9.48 2.06
C THR A 157 1.51 -10.58 2.80
N LEU A 158 1.71 -11.84 2.36
CA LEU A 158 1.14 -13.00 3.04
C LEU A 158 1.38 -12.95 4.56
N PRO A 159 0.33 -12.92 5.39
CA PRO A 159 0.46 -12.78 6.84
C PRO A 159 1.22 -13.91 7.50
N ILE A 160 1.25 -15.09 6.87
CA ILE A 160 2.01 -16.24 7.34
C ILE A 160 3.52 -15.94 7.47
N PHE A 161 4.03 -14.90 6.80
CA PHE A 161 5.44 -14.49 6.92
C PHE A 161 5.71 -13.58 8.12
N TRP A 162 4.74 -12.79 8.57
CA TRP A 162 5.01 -11.67 9.49
C TRP A 162 4.09 -11.58 10.69
N SER A 163 2.91 -12.20 10.63
CA SER A 163 1.96 -12.18 11.74
C SER A 163 2.42 -13.12 12.85
N PRO A 164 2.36 -12.68 14.12
CA PRO A 164 2.37 -13.58 15.27
C PRO A 164 1.22 -14.58 15.18
N GLY A 165 1.29 -15.64 15.99
CA GLY A 165 0.20 -16.60 16.09
C GLY A 165 0.22 -17.40 17.40
N ILE A 166 -0.72 -18.33 17.50
CA ILE A 166 -0.87 -19.26 18.64
C ILE A 166 -0.07 -20.55 18.43
N GLU A 167 -0.01 -21.40 19.46
CA GLU A 167 0.61 -22.74 19.39
C GLU A 167 2.11 -22.73 19.02
N GLY A 168 2.84 -21.72 19.48
CA GLY A 168 4.28 -21.58 19.19
C GLY A 168 4.57 -21.09 17.77
N TRP A 169 3.60 -20.45 17.11
CA TRP A 169 3.82 -19.83 15.81
C TRP A 169 4.74 -18.61 15.92
N GLU A 170 5.90 -18.68 15.29
CA GLU A 170 6.85 -17.58 15.16
C GLU A 170 6.85 -17.07 13.72
N PRO A 171 6.74 -15.75 13.50
CA PRO A 171 6.81 -15.18 12.15
C PRO A 171 8.23 -15.37 11.57
N LEU A 172 8.31 -15.52 10.24
CA LEU A 172 9.58 -15.60 9.54
C LEU A 172 10.34 -14.26 9.57
N ILE A 173 9.59 -13.15 9.52
CA ILE A 173 10.13 -11.80 9.58
C ILE A 173 9.30 -10.98 10.55
N GLU A 174 9.96 -10.36 11.53
CA GLU A 174 9.27 -9.45 12.45
C GLU A 174 8.86 -8.17 11.72
N ARG A 175 7.59 -7.80 11.88
CA ARG A 175 7.08 -6.51 11.44
C ARG A 175 7.31 -5.48 12.55
N LEU A 176 8.15 -4.49 12.26
CA LEU A 176 8.46 -3.35 13.13
C LEU A 176 7.25 -2.43 13.31
#